data_AF-A0A959ARF0-F1
#
_entry.id   AF-A0A959ARF0-F1
#
_cell.length_a   1.000
_cell.length_b   1.000
_cell.length_c   1.000
_cell.angle_alpha   90.00
_cell.angle_beta   90.00
_cell.angle_gamma   90.00
#
_symmetry.space_group_name_H-M   'P 1'
#
loop_
_entity.id
_entity.type
_entity.pdbx_description
1 polymer ?
#
loop_
_entity_poly.entity_id
_entity_poly.type
_entity_poly.pdbx_seq_one_letter_code
_entity_poly.pdbx_strand_id
1 'polypeptide(L)'
;QAKDGTLYFGGLGGLITFHPRVFADRGANSTPMAFTGYYVLEEGADKMADKTQLLQQGGAITIRPGDKFFELHFTLLDYEDTDKHRYAYQIEGYSDNWNYIDENSIRITNLPYGNYTLRIQGQNSSHGWSERELSLAIRVAKPFYLQWWFIAAVALLAGGATLAAVQWRIRELESGKERLEVEVHKRTRQLEEQNRQIEADKQVIATQAEELKALDKAKTRFFSNITHEFRTPLTLIIGPLEQVISEQPPATIFRRRLNGVLKNAQHLLGLINQMLDLSKIESGRLEIEVSRGDLIAYTRELTNRFQPLARKKELRLVFTAHPDNWETQFDKDKWDKIVYNLLSNAIKFTPPGNAIQISLASVRQNGVEFI
;
A
#
# COMPACT_ATOMS: atom_id res chain seq x y z
N GLN A 1 13.98 -32.72 119.39
CA GLN A 1 14.64 -33.36 118.23
C GLN A 1 15.19 -34.70 118.67
N ALA A 2 14.93 -35.79 117.94
CA ALA A 2 15.47 -37.13 118.23
C ALA A 2 16.85 -37.35 117.60
N LYS A 3 17.52 -38.44 118.00
CA LYS A 3 18.89 -38.81 117.57
C LYS A 3 19.03 -39.09 116.08
N ASP A 4 17.93 -39.41 115.39
CA ASP A 4 17.86 -39.61 113.94
C ASP A 4 17.73 -38.29 113.15
N GLY A 5 17.53 -37.16 113.83
CA GLY A 5 17.28 -35.86 113.21
C GLY A 5 15.81 -35.51 113.03
N THR A 6 14.88 -36.35 113.51
CA THR A 6 13.43 -36.06 113.51
C THR A 6 13.11 -34.92 114.47
N LEU A 7 12.40 -33.91 113.98
CA LEU A 7 11.84 -32.81 114.75
C LEU A 7 10.42 -33.18 115.21
N TYR A 8 10.12 -32.91 116.48
CA TYR A 8 8.83 -33.20 117.09
C TYR A 8 8.22 -31.89 117.56
N PHE A 9 6.98 -31.64 117.18
CA PHE A 9 6.20 -30.47 117.58
C PHE A 9 4.90 -30.93 118.25
N GLY A 10 4.57 -30.35 119.40
CA GLY A 10 3.30 -30.63 120.08
C GLY A 10 2.17 -29.77 119.50
N GLY A 11 1.03 -30.40 119.18
CA GLY A 11 -0.17 -29.72 118.71
C GLY A 11 -1.44 -30.21 119.42
N LEU A 12 -2.56 -29.50 119.21
CA LEU A 12 -3.85 -29.76 119.86
C LEU A 12 -4.44 -31.16 119.59
N GLY A 13 -3.96 -31.87 118.57
CA GLY A 13 -4.35 -33.24 118.22
C GLY A 13 -3.31 -34.32 118.48
N GLY A 14 -2.18 -34.00 119.14
CA GLY A 14 -1.09 -34.94 119.42
C GLY A 14 0.29 -34.46 118.94
N LEU A 15 1.17 -35.43 118.68
CA LEU A 15 2.57 -35.19 118.33
C LEU A 15 2.76 -35.17 116.81
N ILE A 16 3.20 -34.05 116.24
CA ILE A 16 3.56 -33.95 114.81
C ILE A 16 5.06 -34.21 114.69
N THR A 17 5.43 -35.18 113.86
CA THR A 17 6.83 -35.57 113.64
C THR A 17 7.25 -35.23 112.22
N PHE A 18 8.36 -34.51 112.05
CA PHE A 18 8.89 -34.10 110.76
C PHE A 18 10.36 -34.52 110.64
N HIS A 19 10.73 -35.20 109.56
CA HIS A 19 12.10 -35.64 109.31
C HIS A 19 12.71 -34.86 108.12
N PRO A 20 13.63 -33.90 108.36
CA PRO A 20 14.09 -32.97 107.32
C PRO A 20 14.79 -33.64 106.11
N ARG A 21 15.43 -34.79 106.32
CA ARG A 21 16.16 -35.55 105.27
C ARG A 21 15.27 -36.17 104.20
N VAL A 22 13.96 -36.24 104.39
CA VAL A 22 13.03 -36.78 103.37
C VAL A 22 12.83 -35.81 102.19
N PHE A 23 13.25 -34.54 102.35
CA PHE A 23 13.05 -33.49 101.34
C PHE A 23 14.35 -33.00 100.68
N ALA A 24 15.51 -33.48 101.13
CA ALA A 24 16.77 -33.21 100.44
C ALA A 24 16.93 -34.24 99.31
N ASP A 25 17.07 -33.76 98.07
CA ASP A 25 17.22 -34.52 96.81
C ASP A 25 15.97 -35.18 96.23
N ARG A 26 14.96 -34.38 95.86
CA ARG A 26 14.30 -34.63 94.58
C ARG A 26 15.19 -34.02 93.49
N GLY A 27 16.05 -34.87 92.92
CA GLY A 27 16.98 -34.49 91.87
C GLY A 27 16.34 -33.65 90.77
N ALA A 28 17.08 -32.65 90.33
CA ALA A 28 16.77 -31.60 89.36
C ALA A 28 16.26 -32.05 87.97
N ASN A 29 15.86 -33.29 87.72
CA ASN A 29 15.74 -33.80 86.34
C ASN A 29 14.33 -34.24 85.90
N SER A 30 13.27 -34.02 86.68
CA SER A 30 11.92 -34.47 86.30
C SER A 30 10.83 -33.42 86.48
N THR A 31 11.09 -32.18 86.06
CA THR A 31 10.04 -31.16 86.01
C THR A 31 9.26 -31.30 84.70
N PRO A 32 7.96 -31.64 84.73
CA PRO A 32 7.15 -31.72 83.53
C PRO A 32 6.94 -30.32 82.93
N MET A 33 6.94 -30.25 81.59
CA MET A 33 6.57 -29.07 80.84
C MET A 33 5.20 -29.29 80.20
N ALA A 34 4.41 -28.22 80.08
CA ALA A 34 3.12 -28.26 79.40
C ALA A 34 2.93 -27.02 78.53
N PHE A 35 2.20 -27.18 77.42
CA PHE A 35 1.71 -26.04 76.65
C PHE A 35 0.57 -25.36 77.40
N THR A 36 0.65 -24.04 77.51
CA THR A 36 -0.32 -23.20 78.22
C THR A 36 -1.18 -22.38 77.28
N GLY A 37 -0.73 -22.14 76.05
CA GLY A 37 -1.47 -21.33 75.07
C GLY A 37 -1.06 -21.58 73.62
N TYR A 38 -2.01 -21.50 72.70
CA TYR A 38 -1.78 -21.45 71.26
C TYR A 38 -2.65 -20.37 70.63
N TYR A 39 -1.99 -19.33 70.10
CA TYR A 39 -2.64 -18.19 69.46
C TYR A 39 -2.20 -18.09 68.00
N VAL A 40 -3.14 -17.92 67.08
CA VAL A 40 -2.84 -17.76 65.64
C VAL A 40 -3.50 -16.51 65.08
N LEU A 41 -2.76 -15.76 64.27
CA LEU A 41 -3.30 -14.65 63.50
C LEU A 41 -3.57 -15.12 62.06
N GLU A 42 -4.84 -15.42 61.79
CA GLU A 42 -5.31 -15.88 60.48
C GLU A 42 -5.31 -14.74 59.43
N GLU A 43 -5.30 -15.11 58.15
CA GLU A 43 -5.38 -14.14 57.06
C GLU A 43 -6.65 -13.28 57.16
N GLY A 44 -6.50 -11.95 57.22
CA GLY A 44 -7.62 -11.01 57.30
C GLY A 44 -8.23 -10.82 58.70
N ALA A 45 -7.68 -11.46 59.74
CA ALA A 45 -8.10 -11.22 61.12
C ALA A 45 -7.29 -10.06 61.76
N ASP A 46 -7.98 -9.21 62.52
CA ASP A 46 -7.36 -8.13 63.32
C ASP A 46 -6.96 -8.58 64.73
N LYS A 47 -7.45 -9.74 65.17
CA LYS A 47 -7.18 -10.30 66.51
C LYS A 47 -6.70 -11.74 66.40
N MET A 48 -5.84 -12.14 67.34
CA MET A 48 -5.39 -13.53 67.43
C MET A 48 -6.54 -14.42 67.91
N ALA A 49 -6.70 -15.57 67.26
CA ALA A 49 -7.62 -16.61 67.69
C ALA A 49 -6.92 -17.54 68.69
N ASP A 50 -7.52 -17.72 69.87
CA ASP A 50 -7.10 -18.73 70.84
C ASP A 50 -7.56 -20.12 70.39
N LYS A 51 -6.59 -20.99 70.13
CA LYS A 51 -6.77 -22.37 69.70
C LYS A 51 -6.15 -23.37 70.67
N THR A 52 -5.92 -22.97 71.91
CA THR A 52 -5.27 -23.78 72.96
C THR A 52 -5.94 -25.15 73.16
N GLN A 53 -7.26 -25.26 72.94
CA GLN A 53 -7.98 -26.53 73.00
C GLN A 53 -7.47 -27.60 72.00
N LEU A 54 -6.92 -27.19 70.85
CA LEU A 54 -6.36 -28.12 69.86
C LEU A 54 -5.05 -28.79 70.36
N LEU A 55 -4.30 -28.10 71.22
CA LEU A 55 -3.10 -28.67 71.85
C LEU A 55 -3.46 -29.74 72.89
N GLN A 56 -4.55 -29.54 73.64
CA GLN A 56 -5.00 -30.50 74.66
C GLN A 56 -5.54 -31.81 74.05
N GLN A 57 -5.99 -31.77 72.79
CA GLN A 57 -6.48 -32.94 72.06
C GLN A 57 -5.35 -33.74 71.39
N GLY A 58 -4.08 -33.35 71.57
CA GLY A 58 -2.91 -34.03 70.99
C GLY A 58 -2.82 -33.93 69.46
N GLY A 59 -3.48 -32.94 68.86
CA GLY A 59 -3.54 -32.77 67.41
C GLY A 59 -2.29 -32.08 66.83
N ALA A 60 -2.03 -32.32 65.54
CA ALA A 60 -1.07 -31.55 64.77
C ALA A 60 -1.64 -30.16 64.42
N ILE A 61 -0.81 -29.11 64.52
CA ILE A 61 -1.18 -27.78 64.05
C ILE A 61 -1.11 -27.76 62.53
N THR A 62 -2.19 -27.34 61.87
CA THR A 62 -2.19 -27.12 60.41
C THR A 62 -2.24 -25.62 60.13
N ILE A 63 -1.21 -25.11 59.46
CA ILE A 63 -1.07 -23.71 59.04
C ILE A 63 -1.56 -23.60 57.60
N ARG A 64 -2.47 -22.66 57.35
CA ARG A 64 -3.01 -22.40 56.01
C ARG A 64 -2.14 -21.39 55.27
N PRO A 65 -2.03 -21.49 53.94
CA PRO A 65 -1.47 -20.43 53.12
C PRO A 65 -2.24 -19.13 53.39
N GLY A 66 -1.60 -18.14 54.01
CA GLY A 66 -2.21 -16.86 54.38
C GLY A 66 -2.10 -16.50 55.87
N ASP A 67 -1.95 -17.48 56.76
CA ASP A 67 -1.76 -17.23 58.20
C ASP A 67 -0.44 -16.46 58.42
N LYS A 68 -0.47 -15.36 59.18
CA LYS A 68 0.67 -14.45 59.32
C LYS A 68 1.75 -15.00 60.25
N PHE A 69 1.33 -15.37 61.45
CA PHE A 69 2.19 -15.99 62.47
C PHE A 69 1.34 -16.71 63.51
N PHE A 70 1.99 -17.58 64.27
CA PHE A 70 1.40 -18.16 65.46
C PHE A 70 2.35 -18.05 66.64
N GLU A 71 1.77 -18.03 67.83
CA GLU A 71 2.46 -17.89 69.11
C GLU A 71 2.08 -19.06 70.01
N LEU A 72 3.10 -19.73 70.56
CA LEU A 72 2.95 -20.84 71.49
C LEU A 72 3.48 -20.44 72.84
N HIS A 73 2.68 -20.61 73.88
CA HIS A 73 3.08 -20.44 75.27
C HIS A 73 3.22 -21.80 75.94
N PHE A 74 4.25 -21.94 76.76
CA PHE A 74 4.55 -23.15 77.51
C PHE A 74 5.04 -22.75 78.90
N THR A 75 5.00 -23.68 79.85
CA THR A 75 5.54 -23.44 81.19
C THR A 75 6.25 -24.67 81.69
N LEU A 76 7.39 -24.47 82.33
CA LEU A 76 7.99 -25.46 83.19
C LEU A 76 7.20 -25.48 84.52
N LEU A 77 6.74 -26.64 84.97
CA LEU A 77 6.00 -26.77 86.24
C LEU A 77 6.96 -26.82 87.45
N ASP A 78 7.89 -25.86 87.49
CA ASP A 78 8.83 -25.66 88.58
C ASP A 78 8.29 -24.58 89.52
N TYR A 79 8.13 -24.92 90.80
CA TYR A 79 7.55 -24.03 91.81
C TYR A 79 8.62 -23.29 92.64
N GLU A 80 9.90 -23.52 92.35
CA GLU A 80 11.04 -22.84 92.97
C GLU A 80 11.58 -21.75 92.04
N ASP A 81 11.43 -20.48 92.43
CA ASP A 81 12.03 -19.27 91.82
C ASP A 81 11.78 -19.11 90.30
N THR A 82 10.69 -18.42 89.95
CA THR A 82 10.16 -18.30 88.56
C THR A 82 11.00 -17.41 87.63
N ASP A 83 11.89 -16.58 88.17
CA ASP A 83 12.65 -15.56 87.41
C ASP A 83 13.93 -16.10 86.72
N LYS A 84 14.15 -17.43 86.68
CA LYS A 84 15.39 -18.05 86.16
C LYS A 84 15.20 -19.20 85.16
N HIS A 85 14.02 -19.40 84.59
CA HIS A 85 13.82 -20.47 83.59
C HIS A 85 14.33 -20.05 82.22
N ARG A 86 15.17 -20.88 81.61
CA ARG A 86 15.59 -20.73 80.21
C ARG A 86 14.98 -21.86 79.39
N TYR A 87 14.59 -21.56 78.17
CA TYR A 87 14.00 -22.52 77.24
C TYR A 87 14.87 -22.67 76.00
N ALA A 88 14.79 -23.83 75.37
CA ALA A 88 15.40 -24.08 74.08
C ALA A 88 14.37 -24.71 73.15
N TYR A 89 14.35 -24.29 71.89
CA TYR A 89 13.48 -24.89 70.88
C TYR A 89 14.21 -25.21 69.57
N GLN A 90 13.70 -26.22 68.87
CA GLN A 90 14.20 -26.67 67.58
C GLN A 90 13.01 -26.99 66.66
N ILE A 91 13.12 -26.63 65.37
CA ILE A 91 12.10 -26.94 64.35
C ILE A 91 12.72 -27.91 63.36
N GLU A 92 12.51 -29.20 63.58
CA GLU A 92 12.98 -30.25 62.69
C GLU A 92 12.30 -30.13 61.33
N GLY A 93 13.10 -30.20 60.26
CA GLY A 93 12.68 -29.93 58.88
C GLY A 93 12.88 -28.47 58.43
N TYR A 94 13.16 -27.54 59.36
CA TYR A 94 13.53 -26.15 59.04
C TYR A 94 14.98 -25.82 59.43
N SER A 95 15.39 -26.16 60.65
CA SER A 95 16.77 -25.94 61.13
C SER A 95 17.15 -26.98 62.17
N ASP A 96 18.38 -27.51 62.07
CA ASP A 96 18.93 -28.50 63.00
C ASP A 96 19.52 -27.87 64.28
N ASN A 97 19.54 -26.54 64.41
CA ASN A 97 20.11 -25.86 65.57
C ASN A 97 19.06 -25.56 66.66
N TRP A 98 19.46 -25.71 67.92
CA TRP A 98 18.67 -25.28 69.07
C TRP A 98 18.77 -23.76 69.27
N ASN A 99 17.63 -23.12 69.44
CA ASN A 99 17.51 -21.69 69.73
C ASN A 99 17.14 -21.51 71.20
N TYR A 100 17.94 -20.74 71.93
CA TYR A 100 17.75 -20.49 73.37
C TYR A 100 17.00 -19.18 73.59
N ILE A 101 16.01 -19.21 74.46
CA ILE A 101 15.15 -18.07 74.80
C ILE A 101 14.93 -18.02 76.31
N ASP A 102 14.81 -16.82 76.86
CA ASP A 102 14.50 -16.61 78.28
C ASP A 102 13.00 -16.31 78.51
N GLU A 103 12.20 -16.29 77.45
CA GLU A 103 10.74 -16.11 77.48
C GLU A 103 10.01 -17.45 77.36
N ASN A 104 8.81 -17.53 77.94
CA ASN A 104 7.97 -18.72 77.93
C ASN A 104 7.02 -18.79 76.71
N SER A 105 7.32 -18.01 75.67
CA SER A 105 6.54 -17.91 74.43
C SER A 105 7.43 -17.89 73.20
N ILE A 106 7.00 -18.57 72.13
CA ILE A 106 7.70 -18.56 70.83
C ILE A 106 6.72 -18.10 69.75
N ARG A 107 7.13 -17.09 68.99
CA ARG A 107 6.45 -16.64 67.79
C ARG A 107 7.14 -17.20 66.55
N ILE A 108 6.38 -17.92 65.72
CA ILE A 108 6.88 -18.51 64.48
C ILE A 108 6.15 -17.85 63.30
N THR A 109 6.94 -17.32 62.36
CA THR A 109 6.48 -16.65 61.14
C THR A 109 7.03 -17.35 59.90
N ASN A 110 6.25 -17.37 58.81
CA ASN A 110 6.74 -17.66 57.47
C ASN A 110 7.48 -19.02 57.28
N LEU A 111 6.95 -20.09 57.87
CA LEU A 111 7.43 -21.45 57.58
C LEU A 111 7.05 -21.85 56.15
N PRO A 112 7.97 -22.41 55.35
CA PRO A 112 7.64 -22.95 54.03
C PRO A 112 6.59 -24.07 54.09
N TYR A 113 5.96 -24.42 52.96
CA TYR A 113 5.03 -25.55 52.94
C TYR A 113 5.77 -26.87 53.20
N GLY A 114 5.25 -27.70 54.09
CA GLY A 114 5.95 -28.90 54.54
C GLY A 114 5.41 -29.44 55.87
N ASN A 115 6.01 -30.55 56.30
CA ASN A 115 5.75 -31.12 57.61
C ASN A 115 6.97 -30.87 58.49
N TYR A 116 6.75 -30.30 59.67
CA TYR A 116 7.78 -29.93 60.64
C TYR A 116 7.43 -30.49 62.01
N THR A 117 8.43 -30.67 62.85
CA THR A 117 8.25 -31.04 64.26
C THR A 117 8.93 -30.00 65.13
N LEU A 118 8.15 -29.31 65.96
CA LEU A 118 8.68 -28.38 66.96
C LEU A 118 9.00 -29.16 68.23
N ARG A 119 10.23 -29.02 68.72
CA ARG A 119 10.70 -29.59 69.99
C ARG A 119 11.07 -28.46 70.95
N ILE A 120 10.67 -28.57 72.20
CA ILE A 120 10.95 -27.58 73.25
C ILE A 120 11.47 -28.29 74.50
N GLN A 121 12.53 -27.74 75.08
CA GLN A 121 13.15 -28.17 76.32
C GLN A 121 13.25 -26.99 77.29
N GLY A 122 13.16 -27.26 78.59
CA GLY A 122 13.23 -26.25 79.63
C GLY A 122 14.40 -26.54 80.57
N GLN A 123 15.10 -25.49 80.97
CA GLN A 123 16.15 -25.52 81.96
C GLN A 123 15.57 -25.09 83.30
N ASN A 124 15.74 -25.93 84.33
CA ASN A 124 15.23 -25.63 85.66
C ASN A 124 16.19 -24.73 86.47
N SER A 125 15.77 -24.35 87.68
CA SER A 125 16.53 -23.52 88.63
C SER A 125 17.92 -24.07 88.98
N SER A 126 18.14 -25.38 88.81
CA SER A 126 19.41 -26.08 89.05
C SER A 126 20.31 -26.19 87.80
N HIS A 127 19.98 -25.46 86.73
CA HIS A 127 20.68 -25.49 85.43
C HIS A 127 20.62 -26.83 84.67
N GLY A 128 19.79 -27.79 85.12
CA GLY A 128 19.53 -29.05 84.43
C GLY A 128 18.45 -28.90 83.35
N TRP A 129 18.67 -29.50 82.18
CA TRP A 129 17.66 -29.57 81.11
C TRP A 129 16.64 -30.67 81.40
N SER A 130 15.37 -30.39 81.13
CA SER A 130 14.26 -31.34 81.30
C SER A 130 14.43 -32.59 80.44
N GLU A 131 14.35 -33.80 81.03
CA GLU A 131 14.42 -35.06 80.26
C GLU A 131 13.22 -35.28 79.33
N ARG A 132 12.08 -34.62 79.58
CA ARG A 132 10.88 -34.71 78.74
C ARG A 132 10.75 -33.48 77.85
N GLU A 133 11.06 -33.65 76.57
CA GLU A 133 10.83 -32.64 75.54
C GLU A 133 9.34 -32.54 75.20
N LEU A 134 8.83 -31.32 75.03
CA LEU A 134 7.54 -31.11 74.37
C LEU A 134 7.73 -31.20 72.86
N SER A 135 6.96 -32.08 72.20
CA SER A 135 6.97 -32.22 70.74
C SER A 135 5.60 -31.88 70.14
N LEU A 136 5.60 -31.16 69.03
CA LEU A 136 4.39 -30.71 68.34
C LEU A 136 4.56 -30.80 66.83
N ALA A 137 3.69 -31.54 66.17
CA ALA A 137 3.69 -31.65 64.71
C ALA A 137 3.02 -30.43 64.07
N ILE A 138 3.74 -29.76 63.16
CA ILE A 138 3.29 -28.60 62.40
C ILE A 138 3.19 -28.99 60.92
N ARG A 139 2.03 -28.77 60.29
CA ARG A 139 1.79 -29.02 58.87
C ARG A 139 1.44 -27.72 58.16
N VAL A 140 2.31 -27.26 57.29
CA VAL A 140 2.05 -26.06 56.47
C VAL A 140 1.49 -26.50 55.12
N ALA A 141 0.22 -26.20 54.87
CA ALA A 141 -0.45 -26.64 53.64
C ALA A 141 0.10 -25.93 52.40
N LYS A 142 0.16 -26.64 51.27
CA LYS A 142 0.70 -26.10 50.01
C LYS A 142 -0.32 -25.12 49.38
N PRO A 143 0.10 -23.89 49.01
CA PRO A 143 -0.77 -22.92 48.33
C PRO A 143 -1.43 -23.48 47.07
N PHE A 144 -2.70 -23.12 46.82
CA PHE A 144 -3.50 -23.68 45.73
C PHE A 144 -2.86 -23.43 44.35
N TYR A 145 -2.20 -22.28 44.14
CA TYR A 145 -1.56 -21.93 42.87
C TYR A 145 -0.28 -22.74 42.59
N LEU A 146 0.27 -23.44 43.59
CA LEU A 146 1.39 -24.39 43.43
C LEU A 146 0.91 -25.85 43.31
N GLN A 147 -0.39 -26.10 43.36
CA GLN A 147 -0.94 -27.44 43.17
C GLN A 147 -0.97 -27.77 41.67
N TRP A 148 -0.69 -29.04 41.33
CA TRP A 148 -0.48 -29.47 39.95
C TRP A 148 -1.69 -29.20 39.03
N TRP A 149 -2.91 -29.34 39.56
CA TRP A 149 -4.14 -29.12 38.81
C TRP A 149 -4.30 -27.65 38.38
N PHE A 150 -3.86 -26.70 39.21
CA PHE A 150 -3.94 -25.27 38.90
C PHE A 150 -2.94 -24.91 37.80
N ILE A 151 -1.71 -25.43 37.90
CA ILE A 151 -0.68 -25.27 36.87
C ILE A 151 -1.17 -25.86 35.54
N ALA A 152 -1.78 -27.05 35.57
CA ALA A 152 -2.35 -27.69 34.38
C ALA A 152 -3.49 -26.86 33.77
N ALA A 153 -4.38 -26.29 34.59
CA ALA A 153 -5.46 -25.42 34.13
C ALA A 153 -4.92 -24.14 33.47
N VAL A 154 -3.91 -23.49 34.06
CA VAL A 154 -3.26 -22.31 33.48
C VAL A 154 -2.56 -22.65 32.17
N ALA A 155 -1.85 -23.79 32.10
CA ALA A 155 -1.20 -24.25 30.88
C ALA A 155 -2.21 -24.52 29.75
N LEU A 156 -3.36 -25.13 30.07
CA LEU A 156 -4.44 -25.37 29.12
C LEU A 156 -5.04 -24.06 28.60
N LEU A 157 -5.32 -23.11 29.49
CA LEU A 157 -5.82 -21.78 29.11
C LEU A 157 -4.82 -21.04 28.22
N ALA A 158 -3.54 -21.06 28.57
CA ALA A 158 -2.48 -20.45 27.76
C ALA A 158 -2.36 -21.11 26.37
N GLY A 159 -2.44 -22.44 26.31
CA GLY A 159 -2.45 -23.19 25.05
C GLY A 159 -3.67 -22.87 24.19
N GLY A 160 -4.86 -22.84 24.79
CA GLY A 160 -6.10 -22.46 24.13
C GLY A 160 -6.07 -21.03 23.59
N ALA A 161 -5.59 -20.07 24.38
CA ALA A 161 -5.41 -18.68 23.95
C ALA A 161 -4.41 -18.56 22.78
N THR A 162 -3.31 -19.32 22.83
CA THR A 162 -2.32 -19.35 21.75
C THR A 162 -2.93 -19.92 20.47
N LEU A 163 -3.66 -21.04 20.55
CA LEU A 163 -4.34 -21.63 19.41
C LEU A 163 -5.41 -20.70 18.83
N ALA A 164 -6.19 -20.03 19.68
CA ALA A 164 -7.18 -19.04 19.25
C ALA A 164 -6.51 -17.86 18.52
N ALA A 165 -5.39 -17.35 19.04
CA ALA A 165 -4.63 -16.27 18.39
C ALA A 165 -4.07 -16.69 17.02
N VAL A 166 -3.55 -17.92 16.90
CA VAL A 166 -3.05 -18.48 15.63
C VAL A 166 -4.21 -18.64 14.63
N GLN A 167 -5.35 -19.21 15.05
CA GLN A 167 -6.52 -19.35 14.18
C GLN A 167 -7.06 -18.00 13.72
N TRP A 168 -7.12 -17.02 14.62
CA TRP A 168 -7.51 -15.65 14.27
C TRP A 168 -6.54 -15.04 13.24
N ARG A 169 -5.23 -15.22 13.42
CA ARG A 169 -4.21 -14.74 12.49
C ARG A 169 -4.32 -15.38 11.11
N ILE A 170 -4.60 -16.68 11.03
CA ILE A 170 -4.77 -17.40 9.75
C ILE A 170 -5.99 -16.86 8.99
N ARG A 171 -7.13 -16.70 9.66
CA ARG A 171 -8.36 -16.18 9.03
C ARG A 171 -8.17 -14.75 8.50
N GLU A 172 -7.46 -13.91 9.23
CA GLU A 172 -7.14 -12.54 8.79
C GLU A 172 -6.33 -12.56 7.49
N LEU A 173 -5.30 -13.42 7.41
CA LEU A 173 -4.44 -13.56 6.24
C LEU A 173 -5.20 -14.05 5.00
N GLU A 174 -6.14 -14.99 5.16
CA GLU A 174 -6.97 -15.48 4.06
C GLU A 174 -7.84 -14.37 3.47
N SER A 175 -8.50 -13.59 4.32
CA SER A 175 -9.35 -12.48 3.86
C SER A 175 -8.55 -11.36 3.16
N GLY A 176 -7.32 -11.11 3.60
CA GLY A 176 -6.42 -10.15 2.97
C GLY A 176 -5.96 -10.60 1.58
N LYS A 177 -5.75 -11.91 1.39
CA LYS A 177 -5.32 -12.49 0.12
C LYS A 177 -6.39 -12.33 -0.97
N GLU A 178 -7.65 -12.62 -0.66
CA GLU A 178 -8.75 -12.46 -1.62
C GLU A 178 -8.91 -11.01 -2.11
N ARG A 179 -8.80 -10.04 -1.19
CA ARG A 179 -8.85 -8.61 -1.56
C ARG A 179 -7.70 -8.22 -2.48
N LEU A 180 -6.50 -8.74 -2.22
CA LEU A 180 -5.33 -8.48 -3.04
C LEU A 180 -5.48 -9.11 -4.43
N GLU A 181 -5.98 -10.33 -4.54
CA GLU A 181 -6.23 -10.99 -5.82
C GLU A 181 -7.27 -10.23 -6.67
N VAL A 182 -8.34 -9.72 -6.04
CA VAL A 182 -9.34 -8.87 -6.73
C VAL A 182 -8.72 -7.57 -7.21
N GLU A 183 -7.92 -6.89 -6.39
CA GLU A 183 -7.25 -5.64 -6.78
C GLU A 183 -6.23 -5.88 -7.90
N VAL A 184 -5.43 -6.95 -7.80
CA VAL A 184 -4.48 -7.35 -8.85
C VAL A 184 -5.23 -7.61 -10.15
N HIS A 185 -6.31 -8.39 -10.14
CA HIS A 185 -7.11 -8.63 -11.35
C HIS A 185 -7.69 -7.34 -11.92
N LYS A 186 -8.18 -6.43 -11.08
CA LYS A 186 -8.70 -5.13 -11.52
C LYS A 186 -7.61 -4.28 -12.17
N ARG A 187 -6.42 -4.22 -11.57
CA ARG A 187 -5.26 -3.49 -12.08
C ARG A 187 -4.72 -4.10 -13.37
N THR A 188 -4.65 -5.42 -13.47
CA THR A 188 -4.26 -6.11 -14.69
C THR A 188 -5.22 -5.79 -15.83
N ARG A 189 -6.53 -5.87 -15.62
CA ARG A 189 -7.52 -5.48 -16.64
C ARG A 189 -7.40 -4.01 -17.05
N GLN A 190 -7.16 -3.13 -16.09
CA GLN A 190 -6.96 -1.70 -16.38
C GLN A 190 -5.70 -1.47 -17.23
N LEU A 191 -4.60 -2.16 -16.92
CA LEU A 191 -3.35 -2.07 -17.68
C LEU A 191 -3.50 -2.64 -19.09
N GLU A 192 -4.22 -3.75 -19.25
CA GLU A 192 -4.52 -4.34 -20.56
C GLU A 192 -5.30 -3.36 -21.44
N GLU A 193 -6.32 -2.70 -20.88
CA GLU A 193 -7.09 -1.69 -21.62
C GLU A 193 -6.26 -0.46 -21.96
N GLN A 194 -5.45 0.05 -21.02
CA GLN A 194 -4.52 1.16 -21.28
C GLN A 194 -3.51 0.81 -22.37
N ASN A 195 -2.94 -0.40 -22.35
CA ASN A 195 -2.02 -0.86 -23.38
C ASN A 195 -2.71 -0.98 -24.74
N ARG A 196 -3.96 -1.44 -24.77
CA ARG A 196 -4.75 -1.50 -26.01
C ARG A 196 -5.00 -0.10 -26.58
N GLN A 197 -5.32 0.87 -25.74
CA GLN A 197 -5.50 2.27 -26.16
C GLN A 197 -4.19 2.85 -26.69
N ILE A 198 -3.07 2.65 -25.98
CA ILE A 198 -1.75 3.13 -26.41
C ILE A 198 -1.39 2.56 -27.79
N GLU A 199 -1.64 1.27 -28.03
CA GLU A 199 -1.31 0.68 -29.32
C GLU A 199 -2.22 1.20 -30.44
N ALA A 200 -3.49 1.49 -30.15
CA ALA A 200 -4.40 2.15 -31.10
C ALA A 200 -3.95 3.58 -31.42
N ASP A 201 -3.63 4.39 -30.41
CA ASP A 201 -3.15 5.76 -30.58
C ASP A 201 -1.83 5.80 -31.37
N LYS A 202 -0.93 4.86 -31.10
CA LYS A 202 0.34 4.71 -31.83
C LYS A 202 0.13 4.39 -33.30
N GLN A 203 -0.85 3.54 -33.64
CA GLN A 203 -1.20 3.28 -35.05
C GLN A 203 -1.71 4.54 -35.74
N VAL A 204 -2.58 5.31 -35.08
CA VAL A 204 -3.09 6.59 -35.62
C VAL A 204 -1.96 7.61 -35.82
N ILE A 205 -1.04 7.74 -34.87
CA ILE A 205 0.11 8.64 -35.00
C ILE A 205 1.00 8.20 -36.17
N ALA A 206 1.22 6.88 -36.34
CA ALA A 206 2.01 6.37 -37.44
C ALA A 206 1.39 6.67 -38.82
N THR A 207 0.07 6.53 -38.96
CA THR A 207 -0.61 6.87 -40.22
C THR A 207 -0.55 8.37 -40.51
N GLN A 208 -0.79 9.22 -39.50
CA GLN A 208 -0.69 10.67 -39.63
C GLN A 208 0.74 11.13 -39.99
N ALA A 209 1.76 10.50 -39.43
CA ALA A 209 3.16 10.80 -39.73
C ALA A 209 3.51 10.48 -41.19
N GLU A 210 3.03 9.35 -41.72
CA GLU A 210 3.22 8.98 -43.13
C GLU A 210 2.46 9.92 -44.08
N GLU A 211 1.22 10.30 -43.75
CA GLU A 211 0.46 11.30 -44.51
C GLU A 211 1.17 12.67 -44.55
N LEU A 212 1.65 13.14 -43.40
CA LEU A 212 2.38 14.39 -43.30
C LEU A 212 3.67 14.36 -44.13
N LYS A 213 4.40 13.25 -44.09
CA LYS A 213 5.61 13.05 -44.88
C LYS A 213 5.33 12.98 -46.37
N ALA A 214 4.21 12.35 -46.77
CA ALA A 214 3.77 12.32 -48.16
C ALA A 214 3.42 13.74 -48.65
N LEU A 215 2.74 14.53 -47.82
CA LEU A 215 2.43 15.94 -48.10
C LEU A 215 3.70 16.79 -48.25
N ASP A 216 4.66 16.65 -47.33
CA ASP A 216 5.93 17.39 -47.37
C ASP A 216 6.74 17.05 -48.63
N LYS A 217 6.75 15.77 -49.02
CA LYS A 217 7.37 15.32 -50.27
C LYS A 217 6.66 15.88 -51.50
N ALA A 218 5.33 15.93 -51.50
CA ALA A 218 4.56 16.53 -52.58
C ALA A 218 4.86 18.04 -52.70
N LYS A 219 4.90 18.75 -51.56
CA LYS A 219 5.26 20.17 -51.47
C LYS A 219 6.67 20.43 -52.01
N THR A 220 7.65 19.62 -51.61
CA THR A 220 9.04 19.73 -52.10
C THR A 220 9.13 19.53 -53.61
N ARG A 221 8.46 18.50 -54.14
CA ARG A 221 8.38 18.25 -55.60
C ARG A 221 7.75 19.43 -56.33
N PHE A 222 6.67 19.98 -55.79
CA PHE A 222 5.99 21.13 -56.35
C PHE A 222 6.91 22.36 -56.47
N PHE A 223 7.62 22.74 -55.41
CA PHE A 223 8.56 23.86 -55.46
C PHE A 223 9.76 23.62 -56.38
N SER A 224 10.27 22.39 -56.44
CA SER A 224 11.33 22.02 -57.37
C SER A 224 10.88 22.20 -58.82
N ASN A 225 9.69 21.70 -59.17
CA ASN A 225 9.11 21.82 -60.50
C ASN A 225 8.89 23.29 -60.89
N ILE A 226 8.34 24.11 -59.99
CA ILE A 226 8.17 25.56 -60.22
C ILE A 226 9.50 26.22 -60.53
N THR A 227 10.55 25.91 -59.76
CA THR A 227 11.87 26.51 -59.96
C THR A 227 12.42 26.18 -61.34
N HIS A 228 12.22 24.95 -61.82
CA HIS A 228 12.63 24.54 -63.17
C HIS A 228 11.81 25.22 -64.27
N GLU A 229 10.48 25.28 -64.11
CA GLU A 229 9.55 25.94 -65.01
C GLU A 229 9.84 27.45 -65.13
N PHE A 230 10.31 28.11 -64.07
CA PHE A 230 10.69 29.53 -64.09
C PHE A 230 12.09 29.75 -64.68
N ARG A 231 13.07 28.91 -64.34
CA ARG A 231 14.45 29.05 -64.80
C ARG A 231 14.56 28.99 -66.32
N THR A 232 13.80 28.09 -66.96
CA THR A 232 13.90 27.84 -68.40
C THR A 232 13.54 29.07 -69.26
N PRO A 233 12.35 29.70 -69.15
CA PRO A 233 12.04 30.91 -69.89
C PRO A 233 12.94 32.07 -69.48
N LEU A 234 13.37 32.16 -68.21
CA LEU A 234 14.29 33.21 -67.76
C LEU A 234 15.65 33.12 -68.46
N THR A 235 16.25 31.93 -68.55
CA THR A 235 17.50 31.72 -69.29
C THR A 235 17.32 32.00 -70.79
N LEU A 236 16.17 31.64 -71.36
CA LEU A 236 15.82 31.93 -72.76
C LEU A 236 15.40 33.39 -73.03
N ILE A 237 15.34 34.23 -71.98
CA ILE A 237 15.22 35.70 -72.07
C ILE A 237 16.61 36.33 -71.98
N ILE A 238 17.38 35.94 -70.95
CA ILE A 238 18.68 36.54 -70.64
C ILE A 238 19.70 36.25 -71.76
N GLY A 239 19.85 35.00 -72.19
CA GLY A 239 20.86 34.63 -73.19
C GLY A 239 20.74 35.38 -74.53
N PRO A 240 19.55 35.43 -75.16
CA PRO A 240 19.36 36.22 -76.38
C PRO A 240 19.55 37.72 -76.19
N LEU A 241 19.21 38.27 -75.02
CA LEU A 241 19.46 39.69 -74.71
C LEU A 241 20.96 39.97 -74.60
N GLU A 242 21.72 39.14 -73.89
CA GLU A 242 23.19 39.25 -73.78
C GLU A 242 23.85 39.22 -75.17
N GLN A 243 23.43 38.29 -76.03
CA GLN A 243 23.95 38.19 -77.41
C GLN A 243 23.58 39.39 -78.28
N VAL A 244 22.38 39.96 -78.12
CA VAL A 244 21.96 41.15 -78.86
C VAL A 244 22.77 42.37 -78.43
N ILE A 245 23.06 42.49 -77.13
CA ILE A 245 23.86 43.58 -76.56
C ILE A 245 25.32 43.48 -77.02
N SER A 246 25.89 42.26 -77.10
CA SER A 246 27.29 42.04 -77.44
C SER A 246 27.59 41.99 -78.95
N GLU A 247 26.73 41.34 -79.75
CA GLU A 247 27.03 41.02 -81.16
C GLU A 247 26.47 42.03 -82.17
N GLN A 248 25.55 42.92 -81.78
CA GLN A 248 24.82 43.85 -82.66
C GLN A 248 24.37 43.22 -84.00
N PRO A 249 23.54 42.16 -83.96
CA PRO A 249 23.20 41.40 -85.14
C PRO A 249 22.36 42.21 -86.16
N PRO A 250 22.36 41.83 -87.45
CA PRO A 250 21.51 42.43 -88.47
C PRO A 250 20.02 42.46 -88.06
N ALA A 251 19.28 43.46 -88.54
CA ALA A 251 17.90 43.76 -88.13
C ALA A 251 16.94 42.55 -88.17
N THR A 252 17.10 41.64 -89.12
CA THR A 252 16.29 40.42 -89.25
C THR A 252 16.53 39.43 -88.11
N ILE A 253 17.80 39.22 -87.73
CA ILE A 253 18.20 38.34 -86.62
C ILE A 253 17.84 38.99 -85.28
N PHE A 254 18.07 40.31 -85.16
CA PHE A 254 17.67 41.10 -84.01
C PHE A 254 16.17 40.95 -83.70
N ARG A 255 15.32 41.16 -84.72
CA ARG A 255 13.86 41.06 -84.56
C ARG A 255 13.41 39.64 -84.22
N ARG A 256 14.04 38.61 -84.81
CA ARG A 256 13.75 37.21 -84.48
C ARG A 256 14.14 36.86 -83.03
N ARG A 257 15.31 37.31 -82.56
CA ARG A 257 15.77 37.11 -81.17
C ARG A 257 14.83 37.81 -80.17
N LEU A 258 14.45 39.07 -80.43
CA LEU A 258 13.51 39.81 -79.58
C LEU A 258 12.11 39.19 -79.54
N ASN A 259 11.61 38.66 -80.67
CA ASN A 259 10.33 37.93 -80.67
C ASN A 259 10.40 36.67 -79.78
N GLY A 260 11.55 35.98 -79.75
CA GLY A 260 11.79 34.87 -78.83
C GLY A 260 11.77 35.31 -77.36
N VAL A 261 12.47 36.41 -77.04
CA VAL A 261 12.47 37.02 -75.70
C VAL A 261 11.05 37.39 -75.26
N LEU A 262 10.29 38.09 -76.10
CA LEU A 262 8.92 38.51 -75.79
C LEU A 262 8.01 37.30 -75.51
N LYS A 263 8.13 36.24 -76.33
CA LYS A 263 7.35 35.02 -76.14
C LYS A 263 7.67 34.32 -74.80
N ASN A 264 8.95 34.25 -74.43
CA ASN A 264 9.36 33.66 -73.16
C ASN A 264 8.95 34.52 -71.95
N ALA A 265 8.99 35.86 -72.08
CA ALA A 265 8.52 36.77 -71.05
C ALA A 265 7.01 36.65 -70.81
N GLN A 266 6.22 36.55 -71.89
CA GLN A 266 4.78 36.28 -71.81
C GLN A 266 4.48 34.92 -71.17
N HIS A 267 5.27 33.90 -71.49
CA HIS A 267 5.14 32.58 -70.87
C HIS A 267 5.42 32.62 -69.37
N LEU A 268 6.51 33.27 -68.94
CA LEU A 268 6.86 33.44 -67.53
C LEU A 268 5.79 34.22 -66.75
N LEU A 269 5.24 35.29 -67.34
CA LEU A 269 4.14 36.04 -66.75
C LEU A 269 2.89 35.16 -66.57
N GLY A 270 2.59 34.30 -67.55
CA GLY A 270 1.52 33.31 -67.44
C GLY A 270 1.72 32.34 -66.27
N LEU A 271 2.95 31.83 -66.10
CA LEU A 271 3.29 30.93 -64.99
C LEU A 271 3.18 31.63 -63.61
N ILE A 272 3.58 32.90 -63.51
CA ILE A 272 3.42 33.70 -62.28
C ILE A 272 1.94 33.89 -61.94
N ASN A 273 1.12 34.25 -62.92
CA ASN A 273 -0.32 34.42 -62.71
C ASN A 273 -1.00 33.11 -62.28
N GLN A 274 -0.60 31.98 -62.87
CA GLN A 274 -1.09 30.66 -62.44
C GLN A 274 -0.71 30.35 -60.98
N MET A 275 0.49 30.74 -60.54
CA MET A 275 0.92 30.55 -59.16
C MET A 275 0.14 31.44 -58.17
N LEU A 276 -0.15 32.70 -58.55
CA LEU A 276 -0.99 33.59 -57.76
C LEU A 276 -2.43 33.08 -57.65
N ASP A 277 -3.00 32.58 -58.76
CA ASP A 277 -4.34 31.97 -58.78
C ASP A 277 -4.38 30.74 -57.86
N LEU A 278 -3.37 29.87 -57.91
CA LEU A 278 -3.26 28.70 -57.02
C LEU A 278 -3.16 29.10 -55.55
N SER A 279 -2.33 30.09 -55.21
CA SER A 279 -2.20 30.59 -53.83
C SER A 279 -3.51 31.16 -53.28
N LYS A 280 -4.30 31.85 -54.12
CA LYS A 280 -5.63 32.33 -53.75
C LYS A 280 -6.60 31.17 -53.49
N ILE A 281 -6.52 30.08 -54.28
CA ILE A 281 -7.33 28.88 -54.08
C ILE A 281 -6.97 28.19 -52.76
N GLU A 282 -5.68 27.95 -52.49
CA GLU A 282 -5.24 27.27 -51.26
C GLU A 282 -5.57 28.06 -49.98
N SER A 283 -5.55 29.39 -50.06
CA SER A 283 -5.90 30.26 -48.93
C SER A 283 -7.41 30.52 -48.79
N GLY A 284 -8.24 29.95 -49.67
CA GLY A 284 -9.69 30.17 -49.68
C GLY A 284 -10.10 31.62 -50.01
N ARG A 285 -9.21 32.40 -50.64
CA ARG A 285 -9.40 33.82 -50.99
C ARG A 285 -9.80 34.03 -52.45
N LEU A 286 -10.07 32.97 -53.20
CA LEU A 286 -10.54 33.09 -54.57
C LEU A 286 -12.02 33.49 -54.56
N GLU A 287 -12.31 34.72 -54.96
CA GLU A 287 -13.68 35.20 -55.14
C GLU A 287 -14.25 34.73 -56.49
N ILE A 288 -15.48 34.24 -56.46
CA ILE A 288 -16.25 33.80 -57.64
C ILE A 288 -17.26 34.90 -57.96
N GLU A 289 -17.16 35.47 -59.16
CA GLU A 289 -18.07 36.50 -59.63
C GLU A 289 -19.07 35.89 -60.61
N VAL A 290 -20.23 35.49 -60.10
CA VAL A 290 -21.26 34.85 -60.93
C VAL A 290 -22.05 35.85 -61.75
N SER A 291 -22.31 35.50 -63.00
CA SER A 291 -23.19 36.24 -63.90
C SER A 291 -24.19 35.29 -64.57
N ARG A 292 -25.40 35.77 -64.86
CA ARG A 292 -26.42 34.97 -65.56
C ARG A 292 -26.15 34.95 -67.05
N GLY A 293 -26.24 33.78 -67.68
CA GLY A 293 -26.14 33.65 -69.14
C GLY A 293 -26.28 32.21 -69.63
N ASP A 294 -26.31 32.04 -70.95
CA ASP A 294 -26.34 30.73 -71.60
C ASP A 294 -24.93 30.12 -71.64
N LEU A 295 -24.70 29.11 -70.81
CA LEU A 295 -23.40 28.43 -70.69
C LEU A 295 -23.01 27.68 -71.96
N ILE A 296 -23.99 27.10 -72.66
CA ILE A 296 -23.74 26.34 -73.90
C ILE A 296 -23.36 27.30 -75.01
N ALA A 297 -24.11 28.40 -75.19
CA ALA A 297 -23.78 29.41 -76.19
C ALA A 297 -22.37 30.00 -75.93
N TYR A 298 -22.05 30.30 -74.68
CA TYR A 298 -20.74 30.81 -74.30
C TYR A 298 -19.62 29.79 -74.57
N THR A 299 -19.78 28.53 -74.17
CA THR A 299 -18.78 27.48 -74.42
C THR A 299 -18.60 27.19 -75.91
N ARG A 300 -19.67 27.28 -76.70
CA ARG A 300 -19.63 27.17 -78.16
C ARG A 300 -18.81 28.30 -78.79
N GLU A 301 -19.02 29.54 -78.34
CA GLU A 301 -18.23 30.69 -78.77
C GLU A 301 -16.74 30.51 -78.45
N LEU A 302 -16.43 30.11 -77.22
CA LEU A 302 -15.05 29.82 -76.80
C LEU A 302 -14.40 28.74 -77.67
N THR A 303 -15.11 27.64 -77.92
CA THR A 303 -14.63 26.55 -78.77
C THR A 303 -14.36 27.04 -80.21
N ASN A 304 -15.21 27.91 -80.74
CA ASN A 304 -15.04 28.48 -82.08
C ASN A 304 -13.79 29.36 -82.20
N ARG A 305 -13.37 30.05 -81.13
CA ARG A 305 -12.11 30.84 -81.14
C ARG A 305 -10.87 29.97 -81.39
N PHE A 306 -10.93 28.67 -81.07
CA PHE A 306 -9.85 27.71 -81.29
C PHE A 306 -9.87 27.01 -82.65
N GLN A 307 -10.94 27.17 -83.45
CA GLN A 307 -11.04 26.56 -84.79
C GLN A 307 -9.84 26.89 -85.71
N PRO A 308 -9.38 28.16 -85.83
CA PRO A 308 -8.23 28.46 -86.68
C PRO A 308 -6.95 27.76 -86.24
N LEU A 309 -6.72 27.64 -84.93
CA LEU A 309 -5.55 26.99 -84.37
C LEU A 309 -5.59 25.47 -84.58
N ALA A 310 -6.75 24.85 -84.38
CA ALA A 310 -6.97 23.43 -84.64
C ALA A 310 -6.75 23.09 -86.12
N ARG A 311 -7.30 23.90 -87.04
CA ARG A 311 -7.10 23.74 -88.50
C ARG A 311 -5.63 23.85 -88.90
N LYS A 312 -4.90 24.81 -88.32
CA LYS A 312 -3.46 24.96 -88.57
C LYS A 312 -2.64 23.73 -88.18
N LYS A 313 -3.13 22.94 -87.20
CA LYS A 313 -2.51 21.69 -86.76
C LYS A 313 -3.17 20.43 -87.36
N GLU A 314 -4.02 20.61 -88.38
CA GLU A 314 -4.76 19.54 -89.07
C GLU A 314 -5.65 18.72 -88.12
N LEU A 315 -6.25 19.38 -87.12
CA LEU A 315 -7.17 18.76 -86.16
C LEU A 315 -8.63 19.09 -86.46
N ARG A 316 -9.52 18.12 -86.26
CA ARG A 316 -10.98 18.32 -86.32
C ARG A 316 -11.51 18.69 -84.94
N LEU A 317 -11.95 19.93 -84.75
CA LEU A 317 -12.58 20.38 -83.50
C LEU A 317 -14.10 20.34 -83.62
N VAL A 318 -14.76 19.58 -82.74
CA VAL A 318 -16.22 19.36 -82.76
C VAL A 318 -16.83 19.75 -81.41
N PHE A 319 -17.91 20.53 -81.44
CA PHE A 319 -18.70 20.87 -80.25
C PHE A 319 -20.10 20.28 -80.37
N THR A 320 -20.50 19.53 -79.34
CA THR A 320 -21.81 18.90 -79.21
C THR A 320 -22.43 19.31 -77.88
N ALA A 321 -23.74 19.59 -77.83
CA ALA A 321 -24.42 19.90 -76.57
C ALA A 321 -25.82 19.27 -76.56
N HIS A 322 -26.28 18.85 -75.38
CA HIS A 322 -27.67 18.44 -75.16
C HIS A 322 -28.10 18.77 -73.72
N PRO A 323 -29.06 19.69 -73.49
CA PRO A 323 -29.86 20.46 -74.47
C PRO A 323 -29.04 21.50 -75.27
N ASP A 324 -29.67 22.24 -76.19
CA ASP A 324 -28.99 23.21 -77.07
C ASP A 324 -28.71 24.58 -76.42
N ASN A 325 -29.43 24.91 -75.35
CA ASN A 325 -29.25 26.10 -74.53
C ASN A 325 -29.40 25.76 -73.04
N TRP A 326 -28.68 26.49 -72.18
CA TRP A 326 -28.79 26.33 -70.73
C TRP A 326 -28.47 27.65 -70.02
N GLU A 327 -29.50 28.38 -69.63
CA GLU A 327 -29.34 29.58 -68.79
C GLU A 327 -28.99 29.18 -67.35
N THR A 328 -27.83 29.64 -66.89
CA THR A 328 -27.40 29.43 -65.50
C THR A 328 -26.57 30.62 -64.99
N GLN A 329 -26.27 30.61 -63.70
CA GLN A 329 -25.31 31.52 -63.08
C GLN A 329 -23.93 30.87 -63.09
N PHE A 330 -22.95 31.55 -63.69
CA PHE A 330 -21.56 31.08 -63.71
C PHE A 330 -20.59 32.27 -63.77
N ASP A 331 -19.38 32.04 -63.29
CA ASP A 331 -18.28 33.00 -63.43
C ASP A 331 -17.66 32.84 -64.82
N LYS A 332 -17.87 33.84 -65.67
CA LYS A 332 -17.42 33.83 -67.07
C LYS A 332 -15.90 33.73 -67.19
N ASP A 333 -15.17 34.47 -66.36
CA ASP A 333 -13.71 34.50 -66.42
C ASP A 333 -13.11 33.17 -65.96
N LYS A 334 -13.67 32.54 -64.92
CA LYS A 334 -13.21 31.21 -64.49
C LYS A 334 -13.59 30.15 -65.52
N TRP A 335 -14.78 30.22 -66.09
CA TRP A 335 -15.21 29.28 -67.12
C TRP A 335 -14.35 29.39 -68.40
N ASP A 336 -14.05 30.61 -68.84
CA ASP A 336 -13.11 30.87 -69.95
C ASP A 336 -11.75 30.24 -69.66
N LYS A 337 -11.17 30.49 -68.48
CA LYS A 337 -9.90 29.86 -68.05
C LYS A 337 -9.94 28.33 -68.09
N ILE A 338 -11.02 27.70 -67.58
CA ILE A 338 -11.18 26.24 -67.56
C ILE A 338 -11.20 25.70 -69.00
N VAL A 339 -12.12 26.21 -69.83
CA VAL A 339 -12.30 25.75 -71.20
C VAL A 339 -11.04 26.02 -72.04
N TYR A 340 -10.42 27.20 -71.88
CA TYR A 340 -9.17 27.56 -72.54
C TYR A 340 -8.03 26.61 -72.18
N ASN A 341 -7.84 26.29 -70.88
CA ASN A 341 -6.79 25.39 -70.43
C ASN A 341 -6.98 23.97 -70.97
N LEU A 342 -8.22 23.46 -70.97
CA LEU A 342 -8.52 22.13 -71.52
C LEU A 342 -8.31 22.10 -73.04
N LEU A 343 -8.84 23.08 -73.77
CA LEU A 343 -8.71 23.15 -75.23
C LEU A 343 -7.28 23.36 -75.70
N SER A 344 -6.54 24.27 -75.07
CA SER A 344 -5.15 24.53 -75.40
C SER A 344 -4.28 23.30 -75.14
N ASN A 345 -4.51 22.55 -74.06
CA ASN A 345 -3.84 21.28 -73.78
C ASN A 345 -4.21 20.21 -74.82
N ALA A 346 -5.51 20.02 -75.11
CA ALA A 346 -5.94 19.06 -76.11
C ALA A 346 -5.30 19.35 -77.48
N ILE A 347 -5.35 20.60 -77.95
CA ILE A 347 -4.74 21.00 -79.22
C ILE A 347 -3.21 20.82 -79.19
N LYS A 348 -2.56 21.10 -78.06
CA LYS A 348 -1.10 20.95 -77.92
C LYS A 348 -0.66 19.49 -78.01
N PHE A 349 -1.37 18.57 -77.35
CA PHE A 349 -0.93 17.18 -77.20
C PHE A 349 -1.58 16.19 -78.17
N THR A 350 -2.64 16.56 -78.88
CA THR A 350 -3.23 15.69 -79.92
C THR A 350 -2.41 15.75 -81.23
N PRO A 351 -2.03 14.60 -81.83
CA PRO A 351 -1.32 14.56 -83.11
C PRO A 351 -2.19 14.97 -84.31
N PRO A 352 -1.59 15.51 -85.40
CA PRO A 352 -2.31 15.87 -86.63
C PRO A 352 -3.20 14.75 -87.19
N GLY A 353 -4.30 15.10 -87.84
CA GLY A 353 -5.27 14.17 -88.44
C GLY A 353 -6.34 13.62 -87.48
N ASN A 354 -6.21 13.88 -86.17
CA ASN A 354 -7.18 13.44 -85.16
C ASN A 354 -8.27 14.49 -84.88
N ALA A 355 -9.22 14.11 -84.01
CA ALA A 355 -10.32 14.98 -83.58
C ALA A 355 -10.26 15.29 -82.09
N ILE A 356 -10.76 16.48 -81.73
CA ILE A 356 -11.03 16.90 -80.35
C ILE A 356 -12.53 17.20 -80.28
N GLN A 357 -13.21 16.57 -79.32
CA GLN A 357 -14.64 16.76 -79.10
C GLN A 357 -14.89 17.40 -77.73
N ILE A 358 -15.72 18.43 -77.70
CA ILE A 358 -16.31 18.97 -76.48
C ILE A 358 -17.79 18.60 -76.47
N SER A 359 -18.24 18.00 -75.37
CA SER A 359 -19.63 17.67 -75.13
C SER A 359 -20.12 18.28 -73.82
N LEU A 360 -21.21 19.05 -73.86
CA LEU A 360 -21.98 19.45 -72.67
C LEU A 360 -23.27 18.66 -72.63
N ALA A 361 -23.58 18.03 -71.50
CA ALA A 361 -24.75 17.16 -71.38
C ALA A 361 -25.39 17.31 -70.00
N SER A 362 -26.71 17.45 -69.94
CA SER A 362 -27.42 17.53 -68.66
C SER A 362 -27.30 16.22 -67.87
N VAL A 363 -26.89 16.30 -66.60
CA VAL A 363 -26.80 15.16 -65.67
C VAL A 363 -27.67 15.45 -64.44
N ARG A 364 -28.51 14.49 -64.04
CA ARG A 364 -29.25 14.56 -62.77
C ARG A 364 -28.49 13.88 -61.65
N GLN A 365 -28.25 14.60 -60.56
CA GLN A 365 -27.66 14.07 -59.34
C GLN A 365 -28.45 14.58 -58.14
N ASN A 366 -28.89 13.69 -57.24
CA ASN A 366 -29.65 14.02 -56.03
C ASN A 366 -30.89 14.91 -56.26
N GLY A 367 -31.59 14.72 -57.38
CA GLY A 367 -32.80 15.48 -57.73
C GLY A 367 -32.53 16.89 -58.29
N VAL A 368 -31.27 17.29 -58.44
CA VAL A 368 -30.87 18.54 -59.08
C VAL A 368 -30.30 18.22 -60.46
N GLU A 369 -30.68 19.02 -61.46
CA GLU A 369 -30.22 18.90 -62.84
C GLU A 369 -29.05 19.86 -63.07
N PHE A 370 -27.90 19.30 -63.46
CA PHE A 370 -26.67 20.00 -63.77
C PHE A 370 -26.37 19.86 -65.26
N ILE A 371 -25.45 20.66 -65.79
CA ILE A 371 -24.90 20.52 -67.15
C ILE A 371 -23.39 20.39 -67.11
#